data_AF-A0A3P9AXT7-F1
#
_entry.id   AF-A0A3P9AXT7-F1
#
_cell.length_a   1.000
_cell.length_b   1.000
_cell.length_c   1.000
_cell.angle_alpha   90.00
_cell.angle_beta   90.00
_cell.angle_gamma   90.00
#
_symmetry.space_group_name_H-M   'P 1'
#
loop_
_entity.id
_entity.type
_entity.pdbx_description
1 polymer ?
#
loop_
_entity_poly.entity_id
_entity_poly.type
_entity_poly.pdbx_seq_one_letter_code
_entity_poly.pdbx_strand_id
1 'polypeptide(L)'
;MIDEDNVVWLLHSTPRFPFSHESNNFYPKSGERNAQIFMCVTLKSTESAEIAQHLKDIKAYKFEEHNPVKLTDSSPVPRARPYNKDLRSAGNSLFKRFVKQTSATRDPKVGDLYVTIADTLNTNLYIQTWRSNPGEPSVTGKNKLVTIMSVDTAAGKWDHGSDHSKWCVSETQDWMCVGDSNREPSQFERPGGALCIKSQPVAEKFREIKKLVKIDTAGATAGAADSDIDCVTESDTGPPPKKPKVHG
;
A
#
# COMPACT_ATOMS: atom_id res chain seq x y z
N MET A 1 -12.56 3.99 12.60
CA MET A 1 -13.30 4.64 13.72
C MET A 1 -14.75 4.80 13.31
N ILE A 2 -15.73 4.62 14.19
CA ILE A 2 -17.14 4.59 13.80
C ILE A 2 -18.05 5.21 14.88
N ASP A 3 -18.96 6.08 14.46
CA ASP A 3 -20.06 6.61 15.25
C ASP A 3 -21.41 6.08 14.73
N GLU A 4 -22.53 6.74 15.00
CA GLU A 4 -23.85 6.31 14.52
C GLU A 4 -24.04 6.54 13.01
N ASP A 5 -23.51 7.65 12.49
CA ASP A 5 -23.78 8.13 11.13
C ASP A 5 -22.64 7.83 10.16
N ASN A 6 -21.41 7.75 10.67
CA ASN A 6 -20.19 7.75 9.87
C ASN A 6 -19.17 6.72 10.36
N VAL A 7 -18.36 6.29 9.41
CA VAL A 7 -17.15 5.49 9.62
C VAL A 7 -15.98 6.18 8.94
N VAL A 8 -14.89 6.36 9.69
CA VAL A 8 -13.62 6.86 9.18
C VAL A 8 -12.68 5.69 8.93
N TRP A 9 -12.22 5.58 7.69
CA TRP A 9 -11.20 4.63 7.26
C TRP A 9 -9.90 5.37 6.95
N LEU A 10 -8.86 5.06 7.74
CA LEU A 10 -7.51 5.57 7.58
C LEU A 10 -6.60 4.45 7.06
N LEU A 11 -6.00 4.63 5.89
CA LEU A 11 -4.99 3.75 5.31
C LEU A 11 -3.63 4.46 5.35
N HIS A 12 -2.56 3.76 5.75
CA HIS A 12 -1.23 4.36 5.86
C HIS A 12 -0.09 3.33 5.73
N SER A 13 1.13 3.85 5.56
CA SER A 13 2.37 3.04 5.52
C SER A 13 3.22 3.10 6.79
N THR A 14 2.89 3.97 7.73
CA THR A 14 3.69 4.23 8.96
C THR A 14 3.76 3.00 9.87
N PRO A 15 4.95 2.41 10.11
CA PRO A 15 5.08 1.26 11.01
C PRO A 15 4.79 1.64 12.47
N ARG A 16 4.14 0.73 13.21
CA ARG A 16 3.79 0.89 14.65
C ARG A 16 2.89 2.11 14.94
N PHE A 17 2.04 2.48 13.97
CA PHE A 17 1.09 3.57 14.09
C PHE A 17 -0.36 3.04 14.04
N PRO A 18 -1.28 3.59 14.86
CA PRO A 18 -0.97 4.18 16.16
C PRO A 18 -0.41 3.09 17.09
N PHE A 19 0.41 3.47 18.07
CA PHE A 19 0.93 2.48 19.03
C PHE A 19 -0.16 2.01 20.02
N SER A 20 -1.00 2.94 20.46
CA SER A 20 -2.17 2.71 21.32
C SER A 20 -3.11 3.91 21.23
N HIS A 21 -4.40 3.67 21.43
CA HIS A 21 -5.40 4.74 21.55
C HIS A 21 -5.29 5.58 22.85
N GLU A 22 -4.54 5.12 23.86
CA GLU A 22 -4.47 5.77 25.19
C GLU A 22 -3.42 6.90 25.29
N SER A 23 -2.58 7.06 24.26
CA SER A 23 -1.49 8.05 24.27
C SER A 23 -1.78 9.24 23.35
N ASN A 24 -1.63 10.45 23.87
CA ASN A 24 -1.62 11.68 23.07
C ASN A 24 -0.37 11.80 22.18
N ASN A 25 0.67 10.99 22.43
CA ASN A 25 1.82 10.84 21.55
C ASN A 25 1.62 9.62 20.66
N PHE A 26 0.93 9.81 19.54
CA PHE A 26 0.45 8.74 18.66
C PHE A 26 1.37 8.49 17.45
N TYR A 27 2.25 9.45 17.10
CA TYR A 27 3.16 9.32 15.97
C TYR A 27 4.50 8.70 16.43
N PRO A 28 4.90 7.54 15.88
CA PRO A 28 6.12 6.86 16.31
C PRO A 28 7.35 7.49 15.67
N LYS A 29 8.47 7.56 16.42
CA LYS A 29 9.79 7.99 15.90
C LYS A 29 10.23 7.22 14.66
N SER A 30 9.81 5.96 14.51
CA SER A 30 10.09 5.15 13.32
C SER A 30 9.44 5.68 12.04
N GLY A 31 8.38 6.49 12.15
CA GLY A 31 7.73 7.15 11.03
C GLY A 31 8.50 8.36 10.48
N GLU A 32 9.43 8.93 11.27
CA GLU A 32 10.15 10.16 10.90
C GLU A 32 11.28 9.94 9.88
N ARG A 33 11.78 8.69 9.76
CA ARG A 33 12.98 8.38 8.96
C ARG A 33 12.71 8.33 7.46
N ASN A 34 11.57 7.78 7.06
CA ASN A 34 11.23 7.49 5.66
C ASN A 34 9.91 8.16 5.32
N ALA A 35 9.75 8.59 4.07
CA ALA A 35 8.47 9.11 3.61
C ALA A 35 7.35 8.10 3.87
N GLN A 36 6.21 8.61 4.32
CA GLN A 36 5.01 7.84 4.60
C GLN A 36 3.84 8.44 3.84
N ILE A 37 2.79 7.64 3.64
CA ILE A 37 1.53 8.12 3.08
C ILE A 37 0.37 7.79 4.00
N PHE A 38 -0.62 8.67 3.99
CA PHE A 38 -1.89 8.52 4.67
C PHE A 38 -3.01 8.88 3.70
N MET A 39 -4.07 8.07 3.67
CA MET A 39 -5.34 8.40 3.03
C MET A 39 -6.45 8.20 4.06
N CYS A 40 -7.25 9.24 4.27
CA CYS A 40 -8.37 9.21 5.20
C CYS A 40 -9.66 9.49 4.43
N VAL A 41 -10.69 8.67 4.66
CA VAL A 41 -12.03 8.88 4.10
C VAL A 41 -13.09 8.71 5.17
N THR A 42 -14.04 9.64 5.19
CA THR A 42 -15.29 9.51 5.95
C THR A 42 -16.35 8.93 5.02
N LEU A 43 -16.92 7.79 5.40
CA LEU A 43 -17.99 7.07 4.73
C LEU A 43 -19.21 7.04 5.66
N LYS A 44 -20.40 6.73 5.13
CA LYS A 44 -21.58 6.47 5.96
C LYS A 44 -21.40 5.17 6.76
N SER A 45 -21.94 5.12 7.97
CA SER A 45 -21.86 3.92 8.84
C SER A 45 -22.43 2.67 8.18
N THR A 46 -23.33 2.81 7.20
CA THR A 46 -23.85 1.72 6.36
C THR A 46 -22.77 1.00 5.53
N GLU A 47 -21.61 1.62 5.29
CA GLU A 47 -20.46 0.99 4.61
C GLU A 47 -19.58 0.17 5.56
N SER A 48 -19.86 0.13 6.87
CA SER A 48 -19.00 -0.52 7.87
C SER A 48 -18.77 -2.00 7.60
N ALA A 49 -19.81 -2.74 7.20
CA ALA A 49 -19.71 -4.16 6.88
C ALA A 49 -18.80 -4.42 5.66
N GLU A 50 -18.83 -3.52 4.68
CA GLU A 50 -17.99 -3.60 3.47
C GLU A 50 -16.51 -3.32 3.79
N ILE A 51 -16.26 -2.40 4.73
CA ILE A 51 -14.90 -2.13 5.26
C ILE A 51 -14.41 -3.32 6.08
N ALA A 52 -15.25 -3.85 6.98
CA ALA A 52 -14.91 -5.00 7.82
C ALA A 52 -14.51 -6.22 6.97
N GLN A 53 -15.28 -6.48 5.91
CA GLN A 53 -14.97 -7.54 4.98
C GLN A 53 -13.69 -7.26 4.18
N HIS A 54 -13.46 -6.03 3.71
CA HIS A 54 -12.22 -5.67 3.04
C HIS A 54 -11.00 -5.99 3.92
N LEU A 55 -11.03 -5.55 5.18
CA LEU A 55 -9.96 -5.79 6.16
C LEU A 55 -9.72 -7.29 6.39
N LYS A 56 -10.81 -8.08 6.48
CA LYS A 56 -10.73 -9.54 6.57
C LYS A 56 -10.08 -10.17 5.35
N ASP A 57 -10.47 -9.74 4.14
CA ASP A 57 -9.99 -10.33 2.89
C ASP A 57 -8.52 -10.04 2.61
N ILE A 58 -8.02 -8.86 3.02
CA ILE A 58 -6.60 -8.52 3.00
C ILE A 58 -5.82 -9.10 4.19
N LYS A 59 -6.48 -9.87 5.06
CA LYS A 59 -5.93 -10.42 6.31
C LYS A 59 -5.24 -9.35 7.17
N ALA A 60 -5.88 -8.19 7.31
CA ALA A 60 -5.39 -7.12 8.17
C ALA A 60 -5.21 -7.63 9.61
N TYR A 61 -4.06 -7.35 10.21
CA TYR A 61 -3.80 -7.71 11.59
C TYR A 61 -4.50 -6.72 12.53
N LYS A 62 -5.42 -7.25 13.33
CA LYS A 62 -6.14 -6.49 14.35
C LYS A 62 -5.37 -6.56 15.66
N PHE A 63 -4.72 -5.46 16.03
CA PHE A 63 -3.93 -5.35 17.26
C PHE A 63 -4.71 -4.75 18.43
N GLU A 64 -5.73 -3.95 18.14
CA GLU A 64 -6.55 -3.25 19.13
C GLU A 64 -7.98 -3.06 18.57
N GLU A 65 -8.97 -3.04 19.46
CA GLU A 65 -10.36 -2.84 19.07
C GLU A 65 -11.15 -2.11 20.15
N HIS A 66 -12.06 -1.26 19.69
CA HIS A 66 -13.07 -0.63 20.51
C HIS A 66 -14.44 -0.80 19.83
N ASN A 67 -15.45 -1.27 20.57
CA ASN A 67 -16.81 -1.53 20.08
C ASN A 67 -16.91 -2.49 18.86
N PRO A 68 -16.49 -3.77 19.01
CA PRO A 68 -16.47 -4.77 17.92
C PRO A 68 -17.76 -4.86 17.10
N VAL A 69 -18.90 -4.74 17.77
CA VAL A 69 -20.24 -4.92 17.17
C VAL A 69 -20.50 -3.92 16.03
N LYS A 70 -19.86 -2.75 16.05
CA LYS A 70 -20.06 -1.71 15.02
C LYS A 70 -19.27 -1.99 13.74
N LEU A 71 -18.23 -2.82 13.77
CA LEU A 71 -17.39 -3.16 12.61
C LEU A 71 -17.37 -4.67 12.39
N THR A 72 -18.54 -5.26 12.20
CA THR A 72 -18.68 -6.71 12.01
C THR A 72 -18.87 -7.04 10.53
N ASP A 73 -18.09 -8.00 10.02
CA ASP A 73 -18.34 -8.60 8.71
C ASP A 73 -19.55 -9.53 8.81
N SER A 74 -20.66 -9.14 8.20
CA SER A 74 -21.87 -9.95 8.11
C SER A 74 -21.91 -10.82 6.85
N SER A 75 -20.85 -10.83 6.03
CA SER A 75 -20.83 -11.52 4.74
C SER A 75 -20.61 -13.03 4.94
N PRO A 76 -21.57 -13.89 4.55
CA PRO A 76 -21.48 -15.32 4.82
C PRO A 76 -20.52 -16.06 3.87
N VAL A 77 -20.01 -15.42 2.81
CA VAL A 77 -19.25 -16.11 1.75
C VAL A 77 -17.96 -15.36 1.40
N PRO A 78 -16.81 -16.06 1.31
CA PRO A 78 -15.57 -15.50 0.75
C PRO A 78 -15.79 -15.05 -0.69
N ARG A 79 -15.44 -13.80 -1.02
CA ARG A 79 -15.54 -13.32 -2.41
C ARG A 79 -14.40 -13.91 -3.24
N ALA A 80 -14.70 -14.25 -4.49
CA ALA A 80 -13.67 -14.56 -5.48
C ALA A 80 -12.80 -13.32 -5.69
N ARG A 81 -11.48 -13.52 -5.74
CA ARG A 81 -10.46 -12.49 -5.92
C ARG A 81 -9.82 -12.62 -7.33
N PRO A 82 -9.32 -11.52 -7.92
CA PRO A 82 -9.39 -10.15 -7.41
C PRO A 82 -10.81 -9.57 -7.54
N TYR A 83 -11.14 -8.56 -6.74
CA TYR A 83 -12.38 -7.82 -6.88
C TYR A 83 -12.21 -6.34 -6.50
N ASN A 84 -13.14 -5.50 -6.95
CA ASN A 84 -13.18 -4.08 -6.62
C ASN A 84 -14.63 -3.62 -6.36
N LYS A 85 -14.78 -2.51 -5.64
CA LYS A 85 -16.09 -1.90 -5.35
C LYS A 85 -15.96 -0.38 -5.29
N ASP A 86 -16.91 0.32 -5.90
CA ASP A 86 -17.05 1.77 -5.75
C ASP A 86 -17.61 2.12 -4.37
N LEU A 87 -17.09 3.20 -3.81
CA LEU A 87 -17.50 3.78 -2.53
C LEU A 87 -17.76 5.27 -2.74
N ARG A 88 -18.66 5.84 -1.94
CA ARG A 88 -18.89 7.29 -1.91
C ARG A 88 -18.58 7.81 -0.52
N SER A 89 -17.72 8.83 -0.44
CA SER A 89 -17.51 9.54 0.82
C SER A 89 -18.80 10.24 1.27
N ALA A 90 -18.86 10.62 2.55
CA ALA A 90 -19.95 11.45 3.07
C ALA A 90 -20.05 12.80 2.32
N GLY A 91 -18.93 13.29 1.75
CA GLY A 91 -18.87 14.44 0.86
C GLY A 91 -19.08 14.13 -0.63
N ASN A 92 -19.58 12.94 -0.97
CA ASN A 92 -19.91 12.48 -2.32
C ASN A 92 -18.72 12.38 -3.31
N SER A 93 -17.49 12.32 -2.82
CA SER A 93 -16.32 12.00 -3.65
C SER A 93 -16.31 10.51 -4.00
N LEU A 94 -15.95 10.18 -5.24
CA LEU A 94 -15.86 8.80 -5.70
C LEU A 94 -14.55 8.16 -5.24
N PHE A 95 -14.68 7.05 -4.54
CA PHE A 95 -13.60 6.16 -4.18
C PHE A 95 -13.81 4.79 -4.80
N LYS A 96 -12.74 4.02 -4.94
CA LYS A 96 -12.80 2.61 -5.33
C LYS A 96 -11.84 1.82 -4.45
N ARG A 97 -12.32 0.73 -3.86
CA ARG A 97 -11.49 -0.21 -3.09
C ARG A 97 -11.15 -1.42 -3.94
N PHE A 98 -9.96 -1.98 -3.72
CA PHE A 98 -9.44 -3.14 -4.43
C PHE A 98 -9.01 -4.23 -3.45
N VAL A 99 -9.23 -5.49 -3.80
CA VAL A 99 -8.60 -6.64 -3.15
C VAL A 99 -7.96 -7.49 -4.24
N LYS A 100 -6.65 -7.75 -4.11
CA LYS A 100 -5.89 -8.50 -5.10
C LYS A 100 -6.06 -10.01 -4.92
N GLN A 101 -5.75 -10.75 -5.97
CA GLN A 101 -5.52 -12.20 -5.89
C GLN A 101 -4.10 -12.46 -5.38
N THR A 102 -3.90 -13.58 -4.68
CA THR A 102 -2.56 -14.03 -4.29
C THR A 102 -2.02 -15.03 -5.30
N SER A 103 -0.71 -15.00 -5.55
CA SER A 103 -0.01 -15.90 -6.45
C SER A 103 1.01 -16.73 -5.69
N ALA A 104 0.74 -18.03 -5.52
CA ALA A 104 1.64 -18.97 -4.85
C ALA A 104 2.94 -19.22 -5.66
N THR A 105 2.92 -18.97 -6.96
CA THR A 105 4.09 -19.05 -7.85
C THR A 105 4.81 -17.71 -7.98
N ARG A 106 4.37 -16.68 -7.24
CA ARG A 106 4.88 -15.31 -7.34
C ARG A 106 4.79 -14.72 -8.75
N ASP A 107 3.81 -15.16 -9.53
CA ASP A 107 3.52 -14.55 -10.83
C ASP A 107 2.95 -13.14 -10.61
N PRO A 108 3.63 -12.08 -11.07
CA PRO A 108 3.14 -10.70 -10.97
C PRO A 108 1.79 -10.49 -11.70
N LYS A 109 1.49 -11.23 -12.78
CA LYS A 109 0.20 -11.13 -13.49
C LYS A 109 -0.99 -11.45 -12.61
N VAL A 110 -0.75 -12.25 -11.58
CA VAL A 110 -1.78 -12.76 -10.67
C VAL A 110 -1.71 -12.03 -9.33
N GLY A 111 -0.51 -11.85 -8.78
CA GLY A 111 -0.31 -11.41 -7.40
C GLY A 111 0.10 -9.94 -7.22
N ASP A 112 0.43 -9.23 -8.29
CA ASP A 112 0.73 -7.80 -8.22
C ASP A 112 -0.58 -6.98 -8.10
N LEU A 113 -0.70 -6.24 -7.00
CA LEU A 113 -1.83 -5.34 -6.75
C LEU A 113 -2.00 -4.32 -7.88
N TYR A 114 -0.89 -3.79 -8.40
CA TYR A 114 -0.92 -2.69 -9.36
C TYR A 114 -1.32 -3.16 -10.76
N VAL A 115 -1.10 -4.44 -11.10
CA VAL A 115 -1.69 -5.07 -12.30
C VAL A 115 -3.21 -5.10 -12.17
N THR A 116 -3.73 -5.54 -11.02
CA THR A 116 -5.19 -5.56 -10.77
C THR A 116 -5.80 -4.17 -10.90
N ILE A 117 -5.15 -3.14 -10.35
CA ILE A 117 -5.62 -1.74 -10.44
C ILE A 117 -5.59 -1.27 -11.90
N ALA A 118 -4.46 -1.42 -12.59
CA ALA A 118 -4.27 -0.94 -13.96
C ALA A 118 -5.27 -1.58 -14.93
N ASP A 119 -5.46 -2.90 -14.85
CA ASP A 119 -6.37 -3.63 -15.73
C ASP A 119 -7.84 -3.30 -15.46
N THR A 120 -8.21 -3.12 -14.19
CA THR A 120 -9.58 -2.71 -13.83
C THR A 120 -9.89 -1.28 -14.29
N LEU A 121 -8.94 -0.36 -14.13
CA LEU A 121 -9.12 1.04 -14.49
C LEU A 121 -8.80 1.33 -15.96
N ASN A 122 -8.25 0.34 -16.67
CA ASN A 122 -7.78 0.42 -18.05
C ASN A 122 -6.88 1.65 -18.28
N THR A 123 -5.82 1.75 -17.48
CA THR A 123 -4.85 2.87 -17.53
C THR A 123 -3.45 2.41 -17.16
N ASN A 124 -2.46 3.06 -17.77
CA ASN A 124 -1.09 3.03 -17.29
C ASN A 124 -1.00 3.65 -15.90
N LEU A 125 -0.04 3.18 -15.10
CA LEU A 125 0.19 3.65 -13.73
C LEU A 125 1.64 4.08 -13.54
N TYR A 126 1.83 5.19 -12.82
CA TYR A 126 3.08 5.49 -12.14
C TYR A 126 2.98 5.00 -10.70
N ILE A 127 3.95 4.22 -10.22
CA ILE A 127 3.84 3.47 -8.97
C ILE A 127 5.06 3.76 -8.10
N GLN A 128 4.82 4.11 -6.85
CA GLN A 128 5.85 4.19 -5.82
C GLN A 128 5.62 3.12 -4.76
N THR A 129 6.65 2.32 -4.47
CA THR A 129 6.66 1.38 -3.35
C THR A 129 8.03 1.33 -2.67
N TRP A 130 8.07 0.86 -1.43
CA TRP A 130 9.35 0.70 -0.74
C TRP A 130 10.27 -0.26 -1.47
N ARG A 131 11.54 0.14 -1.65
CA ARG A 131 12.58 -0.62 -2.36
C ARG A 131 12.25 -0.88 -3.83
N SER A 132 11.41 -0.03 -4.42
CA SER A 132 11.08 -0.05 -5.84
C SER A 132 12.33 -0.12 -6.72
N ASN A 133 12.30 -0.95 -7.76
CA ASN A 133 13.42 -1.15 -8.67
C ASN A 133 12.96 -0.83 -10.12
N PRO A 134 13.78 -0.15 -10.96
CA PRO A 134 13.45 0.08 -12.37
C PRO A 134 13.11 -1.18 -13.17
N GLY A 135 13.67 -2.33 -12.77
CA GLY A 135 13.45 -3.64 -13.37
C GLY A 135 12.29 -4.44 -12.77
N GLU A 136 11.58 -3.93 -11.76
CA GLU A 136 10.31 -4.51 -11.31
C GLU A 136 9.33 -4.57 -12.50
N PRO A 137 8.46 -5.60 -12.57
CA PRO A 137 7.78 -5.97 -13.80
C PRO A 137 7.13 -4.74 -14.47
N SER A 138 7.78 -4.28 -15.55
CA SER A 138 7.43 -3.04 -16.26
C SER A 138 6.21 -3.27 -17.18
N VAL A 139 5.96 -4.54 -17.54
CA VAL A 139 4.79 -4.96 -18.30
C VAL A 139 4.44 -6.40 -17.95
N THR A 140 3.24 -6.61 -17.39
CA THR A 140 2.69 -7.96 -17.22
C THR A 140 1.23 -8.06 -17.69
N GLY A 141 0.61 -6.97 -18.17
CA GLY A 141 -0.76 -6.95 -18.69
C GLY A 141 -0.94 -6.12 -19.97
N LYS A 142 -2.13 -5.50 -20.13
CA LYS A 142 -2.46 -4.58 -21.24
C LYS A 142 -1.88 -3.17 -21.04
N ASN A 143 -1.57 -2.82 -19.79
CA ASN A 143 -1.20 -1.49 -19.36
C ASN A 143 0.28 -1.43 -18.96
N LYS A 144 0.89 -0.26 -19.15
CA LYS A 144 2.27 0.04 -18.74
C LYS A 144 2.31 0.37 -17.24
N LEU A 145 3.20 -0.29 -16.51
CA LEU A 145 3.45 -0.03 -15.10
C LEU A 145 4.83 0.58 -14.94
N VAL A 146 4.88 1.84 -14.51
CA VAL A 146 6.12 2.61 -14.42
C VAL A 146 6.47 2.85 -12.97
N THR A 147 7.61 2.31 -12.53
CA THR A 147 8.14 2.54 -11.19
C THR A 147 8.68 3.98 -11.06
N ILE A 148 8.25 4.66 -10.00
CA ILE A 148 8.74 5.97 -9.57
C ILE A 148 10.00 5.74 -8.75
N MET A 149 11.05 6.50 -9.03
CA MET A 149 12.36 6.29 -8.40
C MET A 149 12.66 7.30 -7.31
N SER A 150 12.07 8.48 -7.39
CA SER A 150 12.08 9.45 -6.30
C SER A 150 10.86 10.35 -6.34
N VAL A 151 10.57 10.94 -5.19
CA VAL A 151 9.48 11.89 -4.97
C VAL A 151 10.09 13.21 -4.51
N ASP A 152 9.66 14.30 -5.13
CA ASP A 152 10.14 15.65 -4.88
C ASP A 152 8.97 16.56 -4.53
N THR A 153 8.97 17.08 -3.29
CA THR A 153 7.91 17.92 -2.76
C THR A 153 8.49 19.16 -2.09
N ALA A 154 7.63 20.12 -1.75
CA ALA A 154 8.04 21.27 -0.94
C ALA A 154 8.56 20.88 0.47
N ALA A 155 8.18 19.70 0.98
CA ALA A 155 8.58 19.21 2.30
C ALA A 155 9.92 18.44 2.28
N GLY A 156 10.40 18.05 1.10
CA GLY A 156 11.62 17.25 0.98
C GLY A 156 11.64 16.36 -0.26
N LYS A 157 12.74 15.63 -0.39
CA LYS A 157 13.01 14.68 -1.47
C LYS A 157 13.34 13.32 -0.89
N TRP A 158 12.74 12.28 -1.46
CA TRP A 158 12.97 10.90 -1.03
C TRP A 158 13.16 10.01 -2.23
N ASP A 159 14.26 9.25 -2.22
CA ASP A 159 14.48 8.18 -3.18
C ASP A 159 13.72 6.93 -2.75
N HIS A 160 13.48 6.02 -3.70
CA HIS A 160 12.77 4.74 -3.50
C HIS A 160 13.27 3.88 -2.31
N GLY A 161 14.53 4.04 -1.90
CA GLY A 161 15.09 3.36 -0.72
C GLY A 161 14.70 3.99 0.63
N SER A 162 14.29 5.25 0.61
CA SER A 162 13.93 6.07 1.79
C SER A 162 12.47 6.50 1.79
N ASP A 163 11.65 5.83 0.98
CA ASP A 163 10.22 6.05 0.88
C ASP A 163 9.49 4.73 1.18
N HIS A 164 8.70 4.72 2.26
CA HIS A 164 7.89 3.56 2.66
C HIS A 164 6.48 3.60 2.08
N SER A 165 6.11 4.70 1.43
CA SER A 165 4.81 4.88 0.85
C SER A 165 4.54 3.84 -0.24
N LYS A 166 3.27 3.53 -0.41
CA LYS A 166 2.77 2.58 -1.40
C LYS A 166 1.60 3.25 -2.08
N TRP A 167 1.85 3.78 -3.26
CA TRP A 167 0.82 4.49 -4.01
C TRP A 167 1.04 4.39 -5.50
N CYS A 168 -0.03 4.62 -6.24
CA CYS A 168 0.06 4.81 -7.67
C CYS A 168 -0.86 5.94 -8.13
N VAL A 169 -0.55 6.49 -9.28
CA VAL A 169 -1.38 7.49 -9.96
C VAL A 169 -1.53 7.09 -11.43
N SER A 170 -2.74 7.21 -11.95
CA SER A 170 -2.99 6.96 -13.37
C SER A 170 -2.28 7.99 -14.25
N GLU A 171 -1.80 7.55 -15.41
CA GLU A 171 -1.08 8.42 -16.34
C GLU A 171 -1.97 9.52 -16.91
N THR A 172 -3.16 9.16 -17.39
CA THR A 172 -4.07 10.07 -18.11
C THR A 172 -5.39 10.31 -17.40
N GLN A 173 -5.80 9.40 -16.52
CA GLN A 173 -7.03 9.54 -15.75
C GLN A 173 -6.79 10.27 -14.42
N ASP A 174 -7.87 10.43 -13.66
CA ASP A 174 -7.90 11.15 -12.38
C ASP A 174 -7.86 10.23 -11.17
N TRP A 175 -7.23 9.06 -11.28
CA TRP A 175 -7.12 8.10 -10.18
C TRP A 175 -5.80 8.26 -9.43
N MET A 176 -5.89 8.34 -8.10
CA MET A 176 -4.77 8.18 -7.19
C MET A 176 -5.13 7.11 -6.16
N CYS A 177 -4.23 6.16 -5.93
CA CYS A 177 -4.43 5.03 -5.03
C CYS A 177 -3.35 4.97 -3.96
N VAL A 178 -3.73 4.63 -2.74
CA VAL A 178 -2.82 4.14 -1.69
C VAL A 178 -3.05 2.64 -1.53
N GLY A 179 -1.97 1.87 -1.53
CA GLY A 179 -1.99 0.42 -1.40
C GLY A 179 -1.28 -0.06 -0.13
N ASP A 180 -1.50 -1.32 0.22
CA ASP A 180 -0.87 -1.99 1.36
C ASP A 180 0.20 -3.01 0.93
N SER A 181 0.43 -3.16 -0.38
CA SER A 181 1.41 -4.10 -0.96
C SER A 181 2.57 -3.36 -1.65
N ASN A 182 3.82 -3.78 -1.37
CA ASN A 182 4.96 -3.49 -2.25
C ASN A 182 4.92 -4.42 -3.48
N ARG A 183 5.89 -4.29 -4.38
CA ARG A 183 5.99 -5.07 -5.63
C ARG A 183 7.07 -6.17 -5.62
N GLU A 184 7.67 -6.46 -4.47
CA GLU A 184 8.61 -7.58 -4.37
C GLU A 184 7.88 -8.92 -4.55
N PRO A 185 8.47 -9.94 -5.22
CA PRO A 185 7.80 -11.22 -5.49
C PRO A 185 7.19 -11.92 -4.28
N SER A 186 7.81 -11.77 -3.10
CA SER A 186 7.27 -12.32 -1.84
C SER A 186 5.95 -11.66 -1.40
N GLN A 187 5.67 -10.43 -1.83
CA GLN A 187 4.39 -9.77 -1.56
C GLN A 187 3.26 -10.31 -2.44
N PHE A 188 3.54 -10.92 -3.58
CA PHE A 188 2.52 -11.49 -4.46
C PHE A 188 1.79 -12.69 -3.84
N GLU A 189 2.44 -13.38 -2.90
CA GLU A 189 1.85 -14.46 -2.10
C GLU A 189 0.97 -13.95 -0.97
N ARG A 190 1.09 -12.67 -0.61
CA ARG A 190 0.42 -12.06 0.55
C ARG A 190 -0.88 -11.39 0.09
N PRO A 191 -1.98 -11.52 0.84
CA PRO A 191 -3.17 -10.73 0.60
C PRO A 191 -2.86 -9.23 0.68
N GLY A 192 -3.62 -8.42 -0.05
CA GLY A 192 -3.48 -6.98 -0.02
C GLY A 192 -4.59 -6.27 -0.80
N GLY A 193 -4.70 -4.98 -0.60
CA GLY A 193 -5.70 -4.14 -1.23
C GLY A 193 -5.18 -2.75 -1.61
N ALA A 194 -6.13 -1.89 -1.97
CA ALA A 194 -5.89 -0.47 -2.15
C ALA A 194 -7.19 0.30 -1.95
N LEU A 195 -7.03 1.59 -1.63
CA LEU A 195 -8.08 2.58 -1.69
C LEU A 195 -7.67 3.66 -2.68
N CYS A 196 -8.53 3.91 -3.67
CA CYS A 196 -8.33 4.90 -4.72
C CYS A 196 -9.37 6.00 -4.63
N ILE A 197 -8.96 7.23 -4.92
CA ILE A 197 -9.83 8.40 -5.11
C ILE A 197 -9.84 8.80 -6.59
N LYS A 198 -11.01 9.13 -7.13
CA LYS A 198 -11.14 9.79 -8.43
C LYS A 198 -11.19 11.30 -8.24
N SER A 199 -10.06 11.97 -8.41
CA SER A 199 -9.93 13.42 -8.21
C SER A 199 -8.79 13.98 -9.07
N GLN A 200 -9.15 14.79 -10.05
CA GLN A 200 -8.20 15.47 -10.93
C GLN A 200 -7.13 16.26 -10.14
N PRO A 201 -7.48 17.16 -9.20
CA PRO A 201 -6.46 17.94 -8.50
C PRO A 201 -5.50 17.07 -7.68
N VAL A 202 -5.98 15.95 -7.13
CA VAL A 202 -5.10 15.01 -6.41
C VAL A 202 -4.18 14.28 -7.39
N ALA A 203 -4.73 13.70 -8.46
CA ALA A 203 -3.96 12.98 -9.46
C ALA A 203 -2.88 13.85 -10.11
N GLU A 204 -3.21 15.11 -10.44
CA GLU A 204 -2.24 16.08 -10.97
C GLU A 204 -1.09 16.32 -10.00
N LYS A 205 -1.38 16.57 -8.71
CA LYS A 205 -0.34 16.78 -7.69
C LYS A 205 0.58 15.58 -7.54
N PHE A 206 0.04 14.36 -7.52
CA PHE A 206 0.86 13.15 -7.47
C PHE A 206 1.66 12.92 -8.76
N ARG A 207 1.15 13.35 -9.92
CA ARG A 207 1.89 13.35 -11.19
C ARG A 207 3.01 14.40 -11.21
N GLU A 208 2.89 15.52 -10.51
CA GLU A 208 3.91 16.58 -10.44
C GLU A 208 5.12 16.17 -9.59
N ILE A 209 4.87 15.54 -8.43
CA ILE A 209 5.92 15.21 -7.45
C ILE A 209 6.76 14.00 -7.84
N LYS A 210 6.30 13.17 -8.78
CA LYS A 210 7.04 11.98 -9.21
C LYS A 210 8.28 12.36 -10.03
N LYS A 211 9.37 11.64 -9.82
CA LYS A 211 10.56 11.66 -10.67
C LYS A 211 10.85 10.24 -11.15
N LEU A 212 11.02 10.12 -12.46
CA LEU A 212 11.36 8.86 -13.12
C LEU A 212 12.86 8.88 -13.45
N VAL A 213 13.52 7.73 -13.38
CA VAL A 213 14.87 7.59 -13.94
C VAL A 213 14.75 7.54 -15.46
N LYS A 214 15.59 8.31 -16.16
CA LYS A 214 15.86 8.05 -17.57
C LYS A 214 16.70 6.78 -17.62
N ILE A 215 16.14 5.69 -18.13
CA ILE A 215 16.95 4.55 -18.53
C ILE A 215 17.64 5.01 -19.81
N ASP A 216 18.89 5.45 -19.71
CA ASP A 216 19.73 5.69 -20.88
C ASP A 216 19.95 4.33 -21.56
N THR A 217 19.24 4.09 -22.67
CA THR A 217 19.40 2.90 -23.52
C THR A 217 20.67 2.95 -24.39
N ALA A 218 21.69 3.67 -23.96
CA ALA A 218 22.98 3.74 -24.62
C ALA A 218 24.02 2.94 -23.80
N GLY A 219 24.24 1.67 -24.18
CA GLY A 219 25.36 0.90 -23.64
C GLY A 219 25.10 -0.57 -23.32
N ALA A 220 24.17 -1.26 -24.00
CA ALA A 220 24.16 -2.72 -23.99
C ALA A 220 25.21 -3.26 -24.98
N THR A 221 26.49 -3.15 -24.62
CA THR A 221 27.56 -3.97 -25.20
C THR A 221 28.23 -4.74 -24.07
N ALA A 222 28.26 -6.06 -24.26
CA ALA A 222 28.79 -7.08 -23.38
C ALA A 222 30.09 -6.71 -22.67
N GLY A 223 30.12 -6.96 -21.36
CA GLY A 223 31.32 -6.98 -20.54
C GLY A 223 30.99 -7.65 -19.22
N ALA A 224 31.27 -8.96 -19.13
CA ALA A 224 31.27 -9.68 -17.87
C ALA A 224 32.28 -9.03 -16.91
N ALA A 225 31.82 -8.61 -15.75
CA ALA A 225 32.68 -8.30 -14.61
C ALA A 225 31.95 -8.72 -13.34
N ASP A 226 32.45 -9.82 -12.81
CA ASP A 226 32.28 -10.32 -11.47
C ASP A 226 32.52 -9.20 -10.44
N SER A 227 31.57 -8.99 -9.53
CA SER A 227 31.84 -8.33 -8.25
C SER A 227 30.82 -8.82 -7.23
N ASP A 228 31.32 -9.67 -6.35
CA ASP A 228 30.72 -10.02 -5.07
C ASP A 228 30.19 -8.77 -4.36
N ILE A 229 28.87 -8.72 -4.16
CA ILE A 229 28.25 -7.88 -3.13
C ILE A 229 27.85 -8.82 -2.00
N ASP A 230 28.61 -8.70 -0.92
CA ASP A 230 28.34 -9.34 0.36
C ASP A 230 26.89 -9.08 0.80
N CYS A 231 26.14 -10.16 0.91
CA CYS A 231 24.88 -10.22 1.63
C CYS A 231 25.16 -9.96 3.12
N VAL A 232 25.05 -8.70 3.57
CA VAL A 232 24.93 -8.41 5.00
C VAL A 232 23.52 -8.81 5.44
N THR A 233 23.39 -10.04 5.92
CA THR A 233 22.25 -10.50 6.69
C THR A 233 22.28 -9.82 8.05
N GLU A 234 21.45 -8.80 8.28
CA GLU A 234 21.09 -8.42 9.65
C GLU A 234 20.06 -9.43 10.17
N SER A 235 20.59 -10.51 10.74
CA SER A 235 19.86 -11.42 11.62
C SER A 235 19.78 -10.81 13.02
N ASP A 236 18.79 -9.95 13.26
CA ASP A 236 18.50 -9.49 14.62
C ASP A 236 17.39 -10.38 15.22
N THR A 237 17.78 -11.61 15.59
CA THR A 237 16.97 -12.50 16.44
C THR A 237 17.75 -12.81 17.71
N GLY A 238 17.81 -11.85 18.62
CA GLY A 238 18.11 -12.14 20.02
C GLY A 238 16.94 -12.86 20.68
N PRO A 239 17.17 -13.89 21.52
CA PRO A 239 16.10 -14.57 22.24
C PRO A 239 15.45 -13.62 23.27
N PRO A 240 14.14 -13.76 23.56
CA PRO A 240 13.45 -12.90 24.50
C PRO A 240 14.00 -13.07 25.93
N PRO A 241 14.01 -12.00 26.75
CA PRO A 241 14.50 -12.06 28.12
C PRO A 241 13.60 -12.96 28.99
N LYS A 242 14.23 -13.82 29.79
CA LYS A 242 13.57 -14.68 30.78
C LYS A 242 12.86 -13.82 31.84
N LYS A 243 11.58 -14.11 32.10
CA LYS A 243 10.81 -13.52 33.21
C LYS A 243 11.50 -13.85 34.56
N PRO A 244 11.57 -12.90 35.51
CA PRO A 244 12.00 -13.22 36.86
C PRO A 244 10.95 -14.08 37.56
N LYS A 245 11.40 -15.15 38.23
CA LYS A 245 10.61 -15.89 39.21
C LYS A 245 10.32 -14.97 40.38
N VAL A 246 9.05 -14.69 40.64
CA VAL A 246 8.61 -14.15 41.93
C VAL A 246 8.39 -15.34 42.85
N HIS A 247 9.14 -15.38 43.95
CA HIS A 247 8.79 -16.16 45.14
C HIS A 247 8.07 -15.21 46.09
N GLY A 248 6.89 -15.64 46.56
CA GLY A 248 5.98 -14.86 47.40
C GLY A 248 4.55 -15.26 47.09
#